data_AF-A0A9N7YBN4-F1
#
_entry.id   AF-A0A9N7YBN4-F1
#
_cell.length_a   1.000
_cell.length_b   1.000
_cell.length_c   1.000
_cell.angle_alpha   90.00
_cell.angle_beta   90.00
_cell.angle_gamma   90.00
#
_symmetry.space_group_name_H-M   'P 1'
#
loop_
_entity.id
_entity.type
_entity.pdbx_description
1 polymer ?
#
loop_
_entity_poly.entity_id
_entity_poly.type
_entity_poly.pdbx_seq_one_letter_code
_entity_poly.pdbx_strand_id
1 'polypeptide(L)'
;MHQVSRTVDSITLSWSQPDQPNGVILDYELQYYEKDQSEYNSSTIRSQTNTVVIRGLKPGSIYVFQVRARTVAGFGRYSGKLYFQTMTEEEYNTSIQEKLPLIIGSAAAGLVFLIAVVVIIIVCNRRGLDRADSEYTDKLQHYTSGHMTPGMKIYIDPFTYEDPNEAVREFAKEIDISYVKIEQVIGAGEFGEVCSGNLKLPGKREMFVAIKTLKSGYTEKQRRDFLSEASIMGQFDHPNVIHLEGVVTKSSPVMIITEFMENGSLDSFLRQNDGQFTVIQLVGMLRWHRLGHEVSDFGLSRFLEDDTSDPTYTSALGGKIPIRWTAPEAIQYRKFTSASDVWSYGIVMWEVMSYGERPYWDMTNQDVINAIEQDYRLPPPMDCPSALHQLMLDCWQKERNNRPKFSQIVNNLDKMIRNPNTLKAMTPLSSGVHLPLLDRSIPDFSSFSTVDEWLDAIKMGQYKDNFASADFSTFDVVSQMTMEDILRVGVTLAGHQKKILNSVQMMRAQMNQIQSVECVWSSHQTTIHPSFPSPPPSLLLSSSHPDSPSILGIGTPCDGASDGRPTSGA
;
A
#
# COMPACT_ATOMS: atom_id res chain seq x y z
N MET A 1 -22.14 40.09 2.71
CA MET A 1 -21.86 39.80 1.28
C MET A 1 -20.78 40.77 0.82
N HIS A 2 -19.86 40.33 -0.03
CA HIS A 2 -18.80 41.14 -0.62
C HIS A 2 -18.59 40.76 -2.10
N GLN A 3 -17.96 41.65 -2.87
CA GLN A 3 -17.57 41.40 -4.26
C GLN A 3 -16.22 40.68 -4.31
N VAL A 4 -16.16 39.56 -5.02
CA VAL A 4 -14.93 38.78 -5.25
C VAL A 4 -14.22 39.23 -6.53
N SER A 5 -14.99 39.49 -7.59
CA SER A 5 -14.49 40.00 -8.87
C SER A 5 -15.59 40.73 -9.65
N ARG A 6 -15.20 41.55 -10.62
CA ARG A 6 -16.11 42.20 -11.59
C ARG A 6 -15.50 42.21 -12.98
N THR A 7 -16.34 42.24 -14.00
CA THR A 7 -16.02 42.53 -15.41
C THR A 7 -16.93 43.65 -15.91
N VAL A 8 -16.94 43.92 -17.22
CA VAL A 8 -17.91 44.84 -17.86
C VAL A 8 -19.35 44.32 -17.77
N ASP A 9 -19.53 43.00 -17.80
CA ASP A 9 -20.81 42.31 -17.96
C ASP A 9 -21.18 41.40 -16.78
N SER A 10 -20.32 41.27 -15.77
CA SER A 10 -20.50 40.31 -14.68
C SER A 10 -19.95 40.78 -13.33
N ILE A 11 -20.54 40.30 -12.24
CA ILE A 11 -20.08 40.51 -10.87
C ILE A 11 -20.13 39.17 -10.13
N THR A 12 -19.04 38.80 -9.47
CA THR A 12 -18.97 37.63 -8.59
C THR A 12 -19.13 38.07 -7.14
N LEU A 13 -20.09 37.49 -6.43
CA LEU A 13 -20.46 37.84 -5.06
C LEU A 13 -20.31 36.63 -4.14
N SER A 14 -19.88 36.87 -2.90
CA SER A 14 -19.82 35.84 -1.84
C SER A 14 -20.38 36.38 -0.51
N TRP A 15 -20.94 35.52 0.33
CA TRP A 15 -21.58 35.90 1.59
C TRP A 15 -21.49 34.84 2.68
N SER A 16 -21.35 35.26 3.93
CA SER A 16 -21.44 34.38 5.11
C SER A 16 -22.86 33.82 5.29
N GLN A 17 -22.97 32.70 6.00
CA GLN A 17 -24.27 32.16 6.43
C GLN A 17 -24.90 33.08 7.50
N PRO A 18 -26.23 33.06 7.71
CA PRO A 18 -26.87 33.79 8.80
C PRO A 18 -26.47 33.25 10.17
N ASP A 19 -26.25 34.12 11.16
CA ASP A 19 -25.81 33.72 12.52
C ASP A 19 -26.84 32.88 13.29
N GLN A 20 -28.13 32.96 12.91
CA GLN A 20 -29.21 32.14 13.43
C GLN A 20 -29.96 31.47 12.26
N PRO A 21 -29.47 30.32 11.75
CA PRO A 21 -30.15 29.57 10.72
C PRO A 21 -31.30 28.76 11.36
N ASN A 22 -32.54 29.11 11.01
CA ASN A 22 -33.75 28.39 11.46
C ASN A 22 -33.92 27.05 10.71
N GLY A 23 -32.97 26.13 10.95
CA GLY A 23 -32.85 24.83 10.28
C GLY A 23 -31.74 24.78 9.21
N VAL A 24 -31.53 23.61 8.63
CA VAL A 24 -30.51 23.38 7.58
C VAL A 24 -30.82 24.21 6.33
N ILE A 25 -29.81 24.94 5.83
CA ILE A 25 -29.90 25.74 4.61
C ILE A 25 -29.80 24.81 3.39
N LEU A 26 -30.75 24.95 2.46
CA LEU A 26 -30.87 24.13 1.25
C LEU A 26 -30.28 24.83 0.01
N ASP A 27 -30.62 26.12 -0.16
CA ASP A 27 -30.02 27.02 -1.14
C ASP A 27 -30.16 28.48 -0.69
N TYR A 28 -29.53 29.37 -1.45
CA TYR A 28 -29.68 30.81 -1.36
C TYR A 28 -30.38 31.35 -2.60
N GLU A 29 -31.13 32.42 -2.43
CA GLU A 29 -31.69 33.22 -3.51
C GLU A 29 -31.14 34.64 -3.43
N LEU A 30 -30.50 35.10 -4.50
CA LEU A 30 -30.15 36.49 -4.71
C LEU A 30 -31.22 37.19 -5.54
N GLN A 31 -31.55 38.40 -5.13
CA GLN A 31 -32.35 39.36 -5.88
C GLN A 31 -31.45 40.54 -6.26
N TYR A 32 -31.54 40.99 -7.52
CA TYR A 32 -30.75 42.13 -8.00
C TYR A 32 -31.49 42.98 -9.03
N TYR A 33 -31.19 44.28 -9.03
CA TYR A 33 -31.73 45.26 -9.98
C TYR A 33 -30.73 46.41 -10.19
N GLU A 34 -30.82 47.08 -11.34
CA GLU A 34 -30.07 48.30 -11.62
C GLU A 34 -30.57 49.42 -10.70
N LYS A 35 -29.67 50.20 -10.09
CA LYS A 35 -29.99 51.18 -9.04
C LYS A 35 -31.04 52.22 -9.45
N ASP A 36 -31.06 52.58 -10.73
CA ASP A 36 -31.97 53.58 -11.29
C ASP A 36 -33.32 52.99 -11.73
N GLN A 37 -33.52 51.68 -11.55
CA GLN A 37 -34.80 50.99 -11.75
C GLN A 37 -35.50 50.69 -10.43
N SER A 38 -36.84 50.60 -10.48
CA SER A 38 -37.63 50.16 -9.32
C SER A 38 -37.37 48.69 -8.97
N GLU A 39 -37.40 48.37 -7.69
CA GLU A 39 -37.27 47.01 -7.13
C GLU A 39 -38.24 45.98 -7.73
N TYR A 40 -39.39 46.42 -8.27
CA TYR A 40 -40.33 45.58 -9.03
C TYR A 40 -39.75 44.96 -10.31
N ASN A 41 -38.67 45.52 -10.88
CA ASN A 41 -37.96 44.99 -12.05
C ASN A 41 -36.78 44.08 -11.68
N SER A 42 -36.76 43.53 -10.47
CA SER A 42 -35.64 42.70 -10.00
C SER A 42 -35.56 41.34 -10.68
N SER A 43 -34.36 40.96 -11.08
CA SER A 43 -34.00 39.59 -11.44
C SER A 43 -33.64 38.78 -10.21
N THR A 44 -33.96 37.48 -10.22
CA THR A 44 -33.57 36.54 -9.15
C THR A 44 -32.74 35.39 -9.68
N ILE A 45 -31.83 34.88 -8.85
CA ILE A 45 -30.97 33.72 -9.15
C ILE A 45 -30.78 32.89 -7.89
N ARG A 46 -30.69 31.56 -8.03
CA ARG A 46 -30.44 30.64 -6.91
C ARG A 46 -29.04 30.04 -6.98
N SER A 47 -28.40 29.86 -5.83
CA SER A 47 -27.13 29.15 -5.67
C SER A 47 -27.19 28.19 -4.49
N GLN A 48 -26.67 26.98 -4.67
CA GLN A 48 -26.49 26.00 -3.59
C GLN A 48 -25.29 26.34 -2.69
N THR A 49 -24.43 27.27 -3.11
CA THR A 49 -23.23 27.67 -2.38
C THR A 49 -23.29 29.14 -1.99
N ASN A 50 -22.41 29.53 -1.07
CA ASN A 50 -22.24 30.90 -0.57
C ASN A 50 -21.60 31.88 -1.56
N THR A 51 -21.56 31.54 -2.85
CA THR A 51 -20.95 32.34 -3.93
C THR A 51 -21.78 32.22 -5.21
N VAL A 52 -21.87 33.29 -6.01
CA VAL A 52 -22.52 33.27 -7.33
C VAL A 52 -21.86 34.26 -8.29
N VAL A 53 -21.91 33.95 -9.59
CA VAL A 53 -21.50 34.85 -10.68
C VAL A 53 -22.77 35.34 -11.40
N ILE A 54 -23.01 36.64 -11.36
CA ILE A 54 -24.11 37.30 -12.08
C ILE A 54 -23.55 37.76 -13.43
N ARG A 55 -24.20 37.42 -14.55
CA ARG A 55 -23.76 37.74 -15.93
C ARG A 55 -24.84 38.50 -16.69
N GLY A 56 -24.47 39.17 -17.78
CA GLY A 56 -25.39 39.95 -18.61
C GLY A 56 -25.76 41.31 -18.00
N LEU A 57 -24.90 41.83 -17.13
CA LEU A 57 -25.02 43.16 -16.55
C LEU A 57 -24.56 44.22 -17.56
N LYS A 58 -25.09 45.44 -17.46
CA LYS A 58 -24.63 46.58 -18.28
C LYS A 58 -23.25 47.09 -17.82
N PRO A 59 -22.35 47.50 -18.72
CA PRO A 59 -21.09 48.17 -18.37
C PRO A 59 -21.30 49.45 -17.55
N GLY A 60 -20.34 49.75 -16.67
CA GLY A 60 -20.30 50.94 -15.79
C GLY A 60 -21.49 51.16 -14.84
N SER A 61 -22.45 50.23 -14.79
CA SER A 61 -23.75 50.44 -14.13
C SER A 61 -23.77 49.93 -12.69
N ILE A 62 -24.47 50.62 -11.80
CA ILE A 62 -24.56 50.24 -10.38
C ILE A 62 -25.77 49.33 -10.18
N TYR A 63 -25.54 48.15 -9.60
CA TYR A 63 -26.56 47.17 -9.26
C TYR A 63 -26.73 47.06 -7.74
N VAL A 64 -27.98 46.92 -7.31
CA VAL A 64 -28.38 46.63 -5.93
C VAL A 64 -28.53 45.12 -5.78
N PHE A 65 -27.99 44.55 -4.71
CA PHE A 65 -28.04 43.12 -4.41
C PHE A 65 -28.57 42.85 -3.01
N GLN A 66 -29.38 41.81 -2.89
CA GLN A 66 -29.83 41.22 -1.62
C GLN A 66 -29.81 39.69 -1.72
N VAL A 67 -29.55 39.01 -0.60
CA VAL A 67 -29.60 37.54 -0.52
C VAL A 67 -30.49 37.09 0.63
N ARG A 68 -31.21 35.97 0.45
CA ARG A 68 -31.87 35.23 1.52
C ARG A 68 -31.52 33.74 1.46
N ALA A 69 -31.46 33.10 2.63
CA ALA A 69 -31.32 31.65 2.74
C ALA A 69 -32.71 30.98 2.71
N ARG A 70 -32.78 29.74 2.20
CA ARG A 70 -33.96 28.90 2.26
C ARG A 70 -33.68 27.64 3.09
N THR A 71 -34.55 27.33 4.04
CA THR A 71 -34.54 26.06 4.80
C THR A 71 -35.78 25.24 4.45
N VAL A 72 -35.96 24.08 5.10
CA VAL A 72 -37.20 23.29 5.00
C VAL A 72 -38.46 24.05 5.45
N ALA A 73 -38.31 25.09 6.29
CA ALA A 73 -39.41 25.94 6.75
C ALA A 73 -39.76 27.08 5.75
N GLY A 74 -39.01 27.22 4.66
CA GLY A 74 -39.20 28.25 3.64
C GLY A 74 -38.06 29.28 3.59
N PHE A 75 -38.35 30.46 3.06
CA PHE A 75 -37.37 31.53 2.87
C PHE A 75 -37.21 32.41 4.11
N GLY A 76 -35.96 32.70 4.47
CA GLY A 76 -35.61 33.72 5.45
C GLY A 76 -35.80 35.14 4.94
N ARG A 77 -35.51 36.12 5.80
CA ARG A 77 -35.47 37.54 5.43
C ARG A 77 -34.31 37.83 4.49
N TYR A 78 -34.49 38.78 3.58
CA TYR A 78 -33.39 39.31 2.77
C TYR A 78 -32.36 40.05 3.62
N SER A 79 -31.10 39.99 3.20
CA SER A 79 -30.03 40.83 3.69
C SER A 79 -30.31 42.32 3.43
N GLY A 80 -29.53 43.19 4.09
CA GLY A 80 -29.43 44.59 3.69
C GLY A 80 -29.03 44.73 2.20
N LYS A 81 -29.47 45.84 1.59
CA LYS A 81 -29.16 46.23 0.22
C LYS A 81 -27.70 46.63 0.10
N LEU A 82 -26.97 45.99 -0.82
CA LEU A 82 -25.57 46.31 -1.13
C LEU A 82 -25.45 46.76 -2.59
N TYR A 83 -24.46 47.61 -2.86
CA TYR A 83 -24.30 48.27 -4.15
C TYR A 83 -22.94 47.89 -4.74
N PHE A 84 -22.94 47.33 -5.94
CA PHE A 84 -21.73 46.99 -6.67
C PHE A 84 -21.83 47.48 -8.12
N GLN A 85 -20.71 47.94 -8.69
CA GLN A 85 -20.66 48.53 -10.02
C GLN A 85 -19.79 47.65 -10.94
N THR A 86 -20.30 47.33 -12.12
CA THR A 86 -19.51 46.70 -13.19
C THR A 86 -18.36 47.60 -13.65
N MET A 87 -17.37 47.05 -14.34
CA MET A 87 -16.31 47.84 -14.95
C MET A 87 -16.86 48.69 -16.10
N THR A 88 -16.24 49.85 -16.34
CA THR A 88 -16.46 50.59 -17.59
C THR A 88 -15.70 49.90 -18.74
N GLU A 89 -16.09 50.17 -19.99
CA GLU A 89 -15.36 49.66 -21.15
C GLU A 89 -13.93 50.22 -21.21
N GLU A 90 -13.70 51.45 -20.74
CA GLU A 90 -12.38 52.09 -20.63
C GLU A 90 -11.48 51.39 -19.59
N GLU A 91 -12.01 51.07 -18.39
CA GLU A 91 -11.29 50.30 -17.36
C GLU A 91 -10.90 48.91 -17.89
N TYR A 92 -11.80 48.26 -18.65
CA TYR A 92 -11.57 46.93 -19.21
C TYR A 92 -10.50 46.94 -20.31
N ASN A 93 -10.58 47.88 -21.25
CA ASN A 93 -9.60 48.02 -22.33
C ASN A 93 -8.19 48.30 -21.77
N THR A 94 -8.09 49.10 -20.71
CA THR A 94 -6.83 49.36 -19.99
C THR A 94 -6.29 48.08 -19.34
N SER A 95 -7.15 47.31 -18.64
CA SER A 95 -6.72 46.04 -18.01
C SER A 95 -6.31 44.97 -19.03
N ILE A 96 -6.90 44.97 -20.24
CA ILE A 96 -6.47 44.12 -21.36
C ILE A 96 -5.10 44.56 -21.88
N GLN A 97 -4.87 45.87 -22.05
CA GLN A 97 -3.56 46.39 -22.49
C GLN A 97 -2.42 46.08 -21.52
N GLU A 98 -2.64 46.14 -20.20
CA GLU A 98 -1.62 45.76 -19.21
C GLU A 98 -1.30 44.26 -19.22
N LYS A 99 -2.27 43.40 -19.57
CA LYS A 99 -2.10 41.93 -19.57
C LYS A 99 -1.65 41.37 -20.91
N LEU A 100 -1.85 42.09 -22.02
CA LEU A 100 -1.44 41.70 -23.36
C LEU A 100 0.05 41.31 -23.46
N PRO A 101 1.03 42.05 -22.90
CA PRO A 101 2.44 41.66 -22.91
C PRO A 101 2.72 40.31 -22.23
N LEU A 102 2.00 39.99 -21.15
CA LEU A 102 2.15 38.74 -20.40
C LEU A 102 1.58 37.54 -21.18
N ILE A 103 0.45 37.74 -21.86
CA ILE A 103 -0.19 36.72 -22.71
C ILE A 103 0.65 36.46 -23.97
N ILE A 104 1.15 37.52 -24.61
CA ILE A 104 2.03 37.40 -25.78
C ILE A 104 3.36 36.74 -25.39
N GLY A 105 3.95 37.13 -24.25
CA GLY A 105 5.19 36.55 -23.73
C GLY A 105 5.08 35.06 -23.41
N SER A 106 3.98 34.64 -22.77
CA SER A 106 3.73 33.22 -22.47
C SER A 106 3.44 32.39 -23.71
N ALA A 107 2.69 32.91 -24.70
CA ALA A 107 2.48 32.24 -25.98
C ALA A 107 3.78 32.10 -26.79
N ALA A 108 4.62 33.14 -26.82
CA ALA A 108 5.92 33.10 -27.49
C ALA A 108 6.91 32.13 -26.81
N ALA A 109 6.98 32.13 -25.48
CA ALA A 109 7.79 31.18 -24.72
C ALA A 109 7.30 29.73 -24.94
N GLY A 110 5.98 29.51 -24.97
CA GLY A 110 5.38 28.22 -25.31
C GLY A 110 5.77 27.75 -26.71
N LEU A 111 5.73 28.64 -27.73
CA LEU A 111 6.13 28.30 -29.09
C LEU A 111 7.63 27.99 -29.20
N VAL A 112 8.49 28.77 -28.55
CA VAL A 112 9.95 28.50 -28.49
C VAL A 112 10.24 27.17 -27.79
N PHE A 113 9.53 26.87 -26.70
CA PHE A 113 9.64 25.57 -26.01
C PHE A 113 9.16 24.43 -26.91
N LEU A 114 8.06 24.59 -27.64
CA LEU A 114 7.54 23.57 -28.57
C LEU A 114 8.52 23.33 -29.73
N ILE A 115 9.12 24.38 -30.30
CA ILE A 115 10.18 24.26 -31.31
C ILE A 115 11.42 23.58 -30.72
N ALA A 116 11.84 23.93 -29.49
CA ALA A 116 12.96 23.27 -28.82
C ALA A 116 12.67 21.78 -28.55
N VAL A 117 11.47 21.43 -28.12
CA VAL A 117 11.03 20.04 -27.94
C VAL A 117 10.98 19.29 -29.27
N VAL A 118 10.49 19.91 -30.35
CA VAL A 118 10.52 19.29 -31.70
C VAL A 118 11.95 19.12 -32.21
N VAL A 119 12.85 20.07 -32.00
CA VAL A 119 14.27 19.95 -32.34
C VAL A 119 14.94 18.87 -31.48
N ILE A 120 14.63 18.78 -30.18
CA ILE A 120 15.10 17.71 -29.30
C ILE A 120 14.55 16.37 -29.78
N ILE A 121 13.27 16.24 -30.13
CA ILE A 121 12.69 15.01 -30.69
C ILE A 121 13.34 14.64 -32.02
N ILE A 122 13.61 15.60 -32.91
CA ILE A 122 14.32 15.33 -34.18
C ILE A 122 15.77 14.92 -33.92
N VAL A 123 16.48 15.54 -32.97
CA VAL A 123 17.86 15.17 -32.61
C VAL A 123 17.89 13.83 -31.86
N CYS A 124 16.94 13.55 -30.98
CA CYS A 124 16.78 12.27 -30.28
C CYS A 124 16.32 11.15 -31.22
N ASN A 125 15.52 11.44 -32.25
CA ASN A 125 15.13 10.43 -33.24
C ASN A 125 16.24 10.22 -34.27
N ARG A 126 16.97 11.26 -34.71
CA ARG A 126 18.13 11.11 -35.62
C ARG A 126 19.40 10.59 -34.93
N ARG A 127 19.51 10.71 -33.60
CA ARG A 127 20.50 10.00 -32.78
C ARG A 127 19.98 8.69 -32.20
N GLY A 128 18.67 8.44 -32.25
CA GLY A 128 18.01 7.29 -31.65
C GLY A 128 17.73 6.17 -32.64
N LEU A 129 17.42 6.47 -33.91
CA LEU A 129 17.22 5.44 -34.92
C LEU A 129 18.52 4.68 -35.24
N ASP A 130 19.67 5.36 -35.19
CA ASP A 130 20.99 4.76 -35.40
C ASP A 130 21.68 4.31 -34.09
N ARG A 131 21.06 4.50 -32.91
CA ARG A 131 21.73 4.19 -31.61
C ARG A 131 20.86 3.56 -30.53
N ALA A 132 19.56 3.83 -30.46
CA ALA A 132 18.67 3.26 -29.44
C ALA A 132 18.18 1.85 -29.83
N ASP A 133 17.85 1.63 -31.12
CA ASP A 133 17.48 0.32 -31.68
C ASP A 133 18.69 -0.61 -31.94
N SER A 134 19.90 -0.18 -31.58
CA SER A 134 21.05 -1.06 -31.35
C SER A 134 21.39 -1.11 -29.86
N GLU A 135 21.66 0.02 -29.19
CA GLU A 135 22.26 -0.03 -27.85
C GLU A 135 21.31 -0.53 -26.72
N TYR A 136 19.99 -0.43 -26.86
CA TYR A 136 19.03 -0.95 -25.87
C TYR A 136 18.59 -2.39 -26.17
N THR A 137 18.35 -2.70 -27.44
CA THR A 137 18.01 -4.03 -27.95
C THR A 137 19.18 -5.00 -27.90
N ASP A 138 20.41 -4.60 -28.26
CA ASP A 138 21.61 -5.42 -28.05
C ASP A 138 21.77 -5.77 -26.57
N LYS A 139 21.72 -4.77 -25.68
CA LYS A 139 21.87 -5.00 -24.24
C LYS A 139 20.77 -5.92 -23.69
N LEU A 140 19.52 -5.83 -24.15
CA LEU A 140 18.45 -6.74 -23.72
C LEU A 140 18.52 -8.14 -24.37
N GLN A 141 18.98 -8.24 -25.62
CA GLN A 141 19.18 -9.52 -26.32
C GLN A 141 20.41 -10.28 -25.78
N HIS A 142 21.45 -9.57 -25.33
CA HIS A 142 22.62 -10.14 -24.65
C HIS A 142 22.29 -10.84 -23.33
N TYR A 143 21.26 -10.39 -22.59
CA TYR A 143 20.76 -11.11 -21.41
C TYR A 143 19.75 -12.22 -21.74
N THR A 144 19.25 -12.28 -22.98
CA THR A 144 18.20 -13.25 -23.39
C THR A 144 18.77 -14.45 -24.14
N SER A 145 20.01 -14.38 -24.63
CA SER A 145 20.69 -15.46 -25.34
C SER A 145 21.97 -15.87 -24.60
N GLY A 146 22.11 -17.16 -24.25
CA GLY A 146 23.23 -17.70 -23.47
C GLY A 146 24.57 -17.78 -24.22
N HIS A 147 25.07 -16.66 -24.72
CA HIS A 147 26.39 -16.54 -25.33
C HIS A 147 27.13 -15.33 -24.74
N MET A 148 28.25 -15.61 -24.05
CA MET A 148 29.08 -14.61 -23.39
C MET A 148 29.63 -13.57 -24.38
N THR A 149 29.48 -12.29 -24.04
CA THR A 149 29.95 -11.17 -24.86
C THR A 149 31.24 -10.53 -24.33
N PRO A 150 32.14 -10.02 -25.19
CA PRO A 150 33.35 -9.33 -24.75
C PRO A 150 33.02 -8.05 -23.99
N GLY A 151 33.51 -7.93 -22.75
CA GLY A 151 33.31 -6.75 -21.90
C GLY A 151 32.43 -6.95 -20.67
N MET A 152 31.82 -8.13 -20.49
CA MET A 152 31.23 -8.51 -19.20
C MET A 152 32.36 -8.61 -18.16
N LYS A 153 32.35 -7.76 -17.11
CA LYS A 153 33.17 -8.01 -15.93
C LYS A 153 32.65 -9.29 -15.27
N ILE A 154 33.49 -10.32 -15.24
CA ILE A 154 33.23 -11.51 -14.43
C ILE A 154 33.23 -11.05 -12.97
N TYR A 155 32.17 -11.35 -12.22
CA TYR A 155 32.18 -11.13 -10.77
C TYR A 155 33.20 -12.08 -10.16
N ILE A 156 34.07 -11.55 -9.31
CA ILE A 156 35.10 -12.32 -8.60
C ILE A 156 34.67 -12.34 -7.14
N ASP A 157 34.40 -13.53 -6.60
CA ASP A 157 34.05 -13.68 -5.19
C ASP A 157 35.22 -13.18 -4.32
N PRO A 158 35.03 -12.16 -3.45
CA PRO A 158 36.12 -11.67 -2.62
C PRO A 158 36.77 -12.72 -1.70
N PHE A 159 36.12 -13.87 -1.48
CA PHE A 159 36.71 -15.02 -0.79
C PHE A 159 37.74 -15.79 -1.64
N THR A 160 37.95 -15.47 -2.93
CA THR A 160 39.09 -15.99 -3.72
C THR A 160 40.42 -15.30 -3.36
N TYR A 161 40.38 -14.16 -2.68
CA TYR A 161 41.57 -13.44 -2.24
C TYR A 161 41.96 -13.87 -0.82
N GLU A 162 43.24 -14.17 -0.61
CA GLU A 162 43.76 -14.48 0.74
C GLU A 162 43.78 -13.24 1.65
N ASP A 163 43.95 -12.04 1.07
CA ASP A 163 43.89 -10.74 1.72
C ASP A 163 42.70 -9.91 1.20
N PRO A 164 41.64 -9.64 1.98
CA PRO A 164 40.53 -8.81 1.51
C PRO A 164 40.91 -7.34 1.32
N ASN A 165 42.08 -6.86 1.79
CA ASN A 165 42.57 -5.57 1.34
C ASN A 165 42.94 -5.59 -0.16
N GLU A 166 43.24 -6.75 -0.74
CA GLU A 166 43.50 -6.90 -2.18
C GLU A 166 42.21 -6.78 -2.99
N ALA A 167 41.17 -7.55 -2.63
CA ALA A 167 39.83 -7.41 -3.20
C ALA A 167 39.30 -5.97 -3.10
N VAL A 168 39.49 -5.32 -1.95
CA VAL A 168 39.11 -3.91 -1.76
C VAL A 168 39.95 -2.96 -2.62
N ARG A 169 41.26 -3.19 -2.81
CA ARG A 169 42.09 -2.38 -3.72
C ARG A 169 41.70 -2.53 -5.19
N GLU A 170 41.14 -3.67 -5.58
CA GLU A 170 40.73 -3.94 -6.96
C GLU A 170 39.34 -3.37 -7.28
N PHE A 171 38.38 -3.49 -6.35
CA PHE A 171 36.98 -3.13 -6.60
C PHE A 171 36.53 -1.83 -5.94
N ALA A 172 37.20 -1.34 -4.91
CA ALA A 172 36.83 -0.12 -4.21
C ALA A 172 37.89 0.98 -4.30
N LYS A 173 37.42 2.23 -4.33
CA LYS A 173 38.29 3.41 -4.37
C LYS A 173 38.74 3.78 -2.95
N GLU A 174 40.04 3.78 -2.69
CA GLU A 174 40.59 4.38 -1.47
C GLU A 174 40.40 5.90 -1.48
N ILE A 175 39.81 6.43 -0.41
CA ILE A 175 39.54 7.86 -0.17
C ILE A 175 40.49 8.35 0.92
N ASP A 176 41.07 9.54 0.72
CA ASP A 176 41.83 10.22 1.78
C ASP A 176 40.87 10.78 2.84
N ILE A 177 41.16 10.52 4.12
CA ILE A 177 40.31 10.91 5.25
C ILE A 177 40.08 12.43 5.32
N SER A 178 40.98 13.26 4.77
CA SER A 178 40.79 14.72 4.70
C SER A 178 39.65 15.17 3.80
N TYR A 179 39.13 14.30 2.93
CA TYR A 179 37.94 14.56 2.11
C TYR A 179 36.63 14.17 2.79
N VAL A 180 36.68 13.57 3.99
CA VAL A 180 35.53 12.98 4.68
C VAL A 180 35.22 13.78 5.94
N LYS A 181 33.98 14.27 6.06
CA LYS A 181 33.48 14.97 7.24
C LYS A 181 32.29 14.20 7.81
N ILE A 182 32.49 13.50 8.92
CA ILE A 182 31.42 12.86 9.70
C ILE A 182 30.62 13.95 10.43
N GLU A 183 29.29 13.83 10.46
CA GLU A 183 28.42 14.84 11.08
C GLU A 183 27.57 14.30 12.23
N GLN A 184 26.78 13.25 12.01
CA GLN A 184 25.91 12.66 13.03
C GLN A 184 25.83 11.13 12.91
N VAL A 185 25.66 10.44 14.03
CA VAL A 185 25.37 9.00 14.05
C VAL A 185 23.90 8.79 13.67
N ILE A 186 23.64 7.99 12.64
CA ILE A 186 22.30 7.67 12.12
C ILE A 186 21.85 6.25 12.49
N GLY A 187 22.76 5.38 12.93
CA GLY A 187 22.44 4.04 13.38
C GLY A 187 23.65 3.25 13.87
N ALA A 188 23.41 2.01 14.29
CA ALA A 188 24.46 1.06 14.68
C ALA A 188 24.33 -0.22 13.84
N GLY A 189 25.42 -0.61 13.18
CA GLY A 189 25.54 -1.87 12.45
C GLY A 189 26.33 -2.92 13.25
N GLU A 190 26.50 -4.12 12.67
CA GLU A 190 27.24 -5.23 13.29
C GLU A 190 28.68 -4.85 13.70
N PHE A 191 29.33 -4.06 12.84
CA PHE A 191 30.76 -3.75 12.93
C PHE A 191 31.08 -2.44 13.67
N GLY A 192 30.10 -1.56 13.86
CA GLY A 192 30.29 -0.23 14.46
C GLY A 192 29.15 0.73 14.11
N GLU A 193 29.42 2.03 14.23
CA GLU A 193 28.42 3.08 13.99
C GLU A 193 28.26 3.38 12.50
N VAL A 194 27.03 3.68 12.10
CA VAL A 194 26.69 4.25 10.80
C VAL A 194 26.42 5.73 11.02
N CYS A 195 27.13 6.59 10.30
CA CYS A 195 27.00 8.04 10.39
C CYS A 195 26.56 8.63 9.04
N SER A 196 25.91 9.80 9.06
CA SER A 196 25.83 10.64 7.86
C SER A 196 26.97 11.67 7.87
N GLY A 197 27.37 12.11 6.69
CA GLY A 197 28.42 13.11 6.54
C GLY A 197 28.56 13.64 5.13
N ASN A 198 29.59 14.44 4.91
CA ASN A 198 29.91 15.05 3.62
C ASN A 198 31.23 14.51 3.07
N LEU A 199 31.22 14.17 1.77
CA LEU A 199 32.38 13.75 0.99
C LEU A 199 32.72 14.83 -0.05
N LYS A 200 33.96 15.35 0.02
CA LYS A 200 34.44 16.43 -0.84
C LYS A 200 35.69 16.04 -1.62
N LEU A 201 35.49 15.27 -2.69
CA LEU A 201 36.56 14.83 -3.57
C LEU A 201 37.11 16.00 -4.43
N PRO A 202 38.42 16.03 -4.74
CA PRO A 202 39.02 17.05 -5.60
C PRO A 202 38.30 17.18 -6.96
N GLY A 203 37.90 18.40 -7.31
CA GLY A 203 37.23 18.71 -8.58
C GLY A 203 35.77 18.23 -8.69
N LYS A 204 35.20 17.57 -7.67
CA LYS A 204 33.77 17.26 -7.59
C LYS A 204 33.04 18.27 -6.68
N ARG A 205 31.71 18.31 -6.82
CA ARG A 205 30.83 18.92 -5.80
C ARG A 205 30.92 18.11 -4.49
N GLU A 206 30.61 18.76 -3.38
CA GLU A 206 30.38 18.08 -2.11
C GLU A 206 29.12 17.21 -2.20
N MET A 207 29.15 16.03 -1.58
CA MET A 207 28.10 15.01 -1.67
C MET A 207 27.77 14.51 -0.27
N PHE A 208 26.49 14.36 0.03
CA PHE A 208 26.03 13.79 1.29
C PHE A 208 26.09 12.27 1.21
N VAL A 209 26.67 11.63 2.22
CA VAL A 209 27.07 10.21 2.20
C VAL A 209 26.72 9.51 3.51
N ALA A 210 26.48 8.20 3.44
CA ALA A 210 26.50 7.34 4.61
C ALA A 210 27.92 6.79 4.81
N ILE A 211 28.37 6.77 6.07
CA ILE A 211 29.72 6.42 6.49
C ILE A 211 29.59 5.30 7.53
N LYS A 212 29.82 4.05 7.12
CA LYS A 212 29.90 2.90 8.03
C LYS A 212 31.30 2.88 8.63
N THR A 213 31.42 2.82 9.96
CA THR A 213 32.71 2.81 10.67
C THR A 213 32.97 1.47 11.34
N LEU A 214 34.22 1.04 11.35
CA LEU A 214 34.65 -0.15 12.09
C LEU A 214 35.12 0.24 13.51
N LYS A 215 34.46 -0.30 14.53
CA LYS A 215 34.73 0.04 15.95
C LYS A 215 36.15 -0.30 16.40
N SER A 216 36.69 0.44 17.36
CA SER A 216 37.99 0.14 17.97
C SER A 216 38.01 -1.24 18.65
N GLY A 217 39.17 -1.91 18.64
CA GLY A 217 39.32 -3.24 19.23
C GLY A 217 38.65 -4.38 18.45
N TYR A 218 38.38 -4.18 17.16
CA TYR A 218 37.88 -5.24 16.28
C TYR A 218 38.82 -6.46 16.21
N THR A 219 38.26 -7.63 15.92
CA THR A 219 39.04 -8.81 15.53
C THR A 219 39.38 -8.78 14.04
N GLU A 220 40.47 -9.43 13.63
CA GLU A 220 40.80 -9.56 12.20
C GLU A 220 39.68 -10.22 11.39
N LYS A 221 38.90 -11.14 11.97
CA LYS A 221 37.71 -11.68 11.29
C LYS A 221 36.70 -10.56 10.98
N GLN A 222 36.33 -9.75 11.96
CA GLN A 222 35.40 -8.62 11.77
C GLN A 222 35.94 -7.58 10.78
N ARG A 223 37.25 -7.34 10.76
CA ARG A 223 37.89 -6.47 9.75
C ARG A 223 37.73 -7.05 8.34
N ARG A 224 37.95 -8.36 8.17
CA ARG A 224 37.77 -9.04 6.87
C ARG A 224 36.31 -9.07 6.44
N ASP A 225 35.39 -9.40 7.35
CA ASP A 225 33.95 -9.41 7.07
C ASP A 225 33.49 -8.01 6.63
N PHE A 226 33.86 -6.96 7.37
CA PHE A 226 33.57 -5.56 7.03
C PHE A 226 34.12 -5.15 5.65
N LEU A 227 35.40 -5.42 5.38
CA LEU A 227 36.00 -5.09 4.08
C LEU A 227 35.41 -5.91 2.92
N SER A 228 34.96 -7.14 3.17
CA SER A 228 34.30 -7.96 2.14
C SER A 228 32.99 -7.36 1.64
N GLU A 229 32.23 -6.67 2.51
CA GLU A 229 31.02 -5.94 2.12
C GLU A 229 31.32 -4.90 1.04
N ALA A 230 32.40 -4.12 1.22
CA ALA A 230 32.82 -3.11 0.25
C ALA A 230 33.39 -3.70 -1.05
N SER A 231 34.14 -4.80 -1.00
CA SER A 231 34.66 -5.44 -2.23
C SER A 231 33.60 -6.20 -3.02
N ILE A 232 32.49 -6.61 -2.40
CA ILE A 232 31.29 -7.06 -3.12
C ILE A 232 30.62 -5.84 -3.78
N MET A 233 30.33 -4.79 -3.01
CA MET A 233 29.64 -3.60 -3.51
C MET A 233 30.37 -2.92 -4.68
N GLY A 234 31.70 -2.80 -4.61
CA GLY A 234 32.51 -2.16 -5.66
C GLY A 234 32.52 -2.86 -7.02
N GLN A 235 31.97 -4.08 -7.11
CA GLN A 235 31.80 -4.79 -8.38
C GLN A 235 30.50 -4.42 -9.11
N PHE A 236 29.56 -3.75 -8.43
CA PHE A 236 28.27 -3.37 -8.99
C PHE A 236 28.19 -1.88 -9.34
N ASP A 237 27.65 -1.59 -10.52
CA ASP A 237 27.27 -0.25 -10.96
C ASP A 237 25.88 -0.36 -11.62
N HIS A 238 24.84 -0.10 -10.83
CA HIS A 238 23.45 -0.26 -11.25
C HIS A 238 22.56 0.69 -10.44
N PRO A 239 21.61 1.43 -11.05
CA PRO A 239 20.77 2.44 -10.36
C PRO A 239 19.76 1.86 -9.36
N ASN A 240 19.88 0.57 -9.03
CA ASN A 240 19.01 -0.14 -8.08
C ASN A 240 19.85 -0.91 -7.04
N VAL A 241 21.15 -0.61 -6.93
CA VAL A 241 22.11 -1.18 -5.99
C VAL A 241 22.86 0.00 -5.39
N ILE A 242 22.94 0.06 -4.06
CA ILE A 242 23.52 1.22 -3.37
C ILE A 242 24.98 1.47 -3.80
N HIS A 243 25.28 2.68 -4.27
CA HIS A 243 26.60 3.00 -4.80
C HIS A 243 27.67 3.09 -3.71
N LEU A 244 28.82 2.46 -3.96
CA LEU A 244 30.03 2.60 -3.17
C LEU A 244 30.88 3.77 -3.70
N GLU A 245 30.87 4.90 -3.01
CA GLU A 245 31.76 6.03 -3.32
C GLU A 245 33.23 5.69 -3.02
N GLY A 246 33.48 4.87 -1.99
CA GLY A 246 34.79 4.31 -1.70
C GLY A 246 34.97 3.84 -0.26
N VAL A 247 36.23 3.67 0.14
CA VAL A 247 36.65 3.16 1.45
C VAL A 247 37.78 4.00 2.02
N VAL A 248 37.94 3.97 3.34
CA VAL A 248 39.13 4.50 4.04
C VAL A 248 39.76 3.33 4.78
N THR A 249 40.89 2.82 4.29
CA THR A 249 41.58 1.65 4.87
C THR A 249 42.96 1.98 5.45
N LYS A 250 43.57 3.07 5.01
CA LYS A 250 44.90 3.55 5.45
C LYS A 250 44.88 4.40 6.73
N SER A 251 43.71 4.73 7.25
CA SER A 251 43.52 5.55 8.46
C SER A 251 42.59 4.87 9.46
N SER A 252 42.57 5.36 10.70
CA SER A 252 41.66 4.91 11.75
C SER A 252 40.63 6.03 12.05
N PRO A 253 39.32 5.72 12.17
CA PRO A 253 38.73 4.39 11.98
C PRO A 253 38.70 3.98 10.49
N VAL A 254 38.58 2.67 10.24
CA VAL A 254 38.34 2.14 8.90
C VAL A 254 36.89 2.45 8.50
N MET A 255 36.66 2.92 7.27
CA MET A 255 35.34 3.37 6.81
C MET A 255 34.93 2.75 5.47
N ILE A 256 33.63 2.57 5.29
CA ILE A 256 32.96 2.33 4.00
C ILE A 256 32.04 3.52 3.76
N ILE A 257 32.14 4.12 2.57
CA ILE A 257 31.41 5.34 2.22
C ILE A 257 30.51 5.04 1.03
N THR A 258 29.21 5.18 1.23
CA THR A 258 28.17 4.94 0.23
C THR A 258 27.35 6.20 -0.01
N GLU A 259 26.51 6.20 -1.03
CA GLU A 259 25.46 7.23 -1.11
C GLU A 259 24.52 7.19 0.11
N PHE A 260 23.84 8.31 0.36
CA PHE A 260 23.00 8.49 1.54
C PHE A 260 21.52 8.25 1.23
N MET A 261 20.95 7.22 1.84
CA MET A 261 19.53 6.89 1.72
C MET A 261 18.69 7.71 2.72
N GLU A 262 18.23 8.90 2.30
CA GLU A 262 17.49 9.85 3.17
C GLU A 262 16.29 9.24 3.91
N ASN A 263 15.63 8.27 3.30
CA ASN A 263 14.43 7.63 3.84
C ASN A 263 14.71 6.41 4.76
N GLY A 264 15.99 6.03 4.95
CA GLY A 264 16.35 4.86 5.76
C GLY A 264 15.86 3.53 5.19
N SER A 265 15.51 2.57 6.06
CA SER A 265 15.05 1.25 5.65
C SER A 265 13.61 1.29 5.10
N LEU A 266 13.37 0.54 4.02
CA LEU A 266 12.07 0.51 3.31
C LEU A 266 10.90 0.17 4.23
N ASP A 267 11.07 -0.80 5.13
CA ASP A 267 10.03 -1.24 6.07
C ASP A 267 9.66 -0.14 7.09
N SER A 268 10.65 0.61 7.57
CA SER A 268 10.44 1.75 8.48
C SER A 268 9.85 2.95 7.77
N PHE A 269 10.26 3.20 6.52
CA PHE A 269 9.68 4.23 5.66
C PHE A 269 8.20 3.96 5.36
N LEU A 270 7.85 2.71 5.02
CA LEU A 270 6.47 2.30 4.78
C LEU A 270 5.60 2.46 6.02
N ARG A 271 6.04 1.98 7.19
CA ARG A 271 5.28 2.13 8.44
C ARG A 271 5.05 3.59 8.85
N GLN A 272 5.99 4.49 8.54
CA GLN A 272 5.84 5.93 8.77
C GLN A 272 4.89 6.61 7.79
N ASN A 273 4.65 6.01 6.62
CA ASN A 273 3.82 6.53 5.55
C ASN A 273 2.61 5.62 5.28
N ASP A 274 2.07 4.95 6.31
CA ASP A 274 0.96 4.02 6.15
C ASP A 274 -0.25 4.68 5.46
N GLY A 275 -0.81 3.97 4.48
CA GLY A 275 -1.91 4.43 3.65
C GLY A 275 -1.64 5.65 2.75
N GLN A 276 -0.45 6.25 2.77
CA GLN A 276 -0.15 7.47 2.00
C GLN A 276 0.16 7.20 0.51
N PHE A 277 0.43 5.94 0.14
CA PHE A 277 0.78 5.57 -1.24
C PHE A 277 -0.38 4.89 -1.96
N THR A 278 -0.55 5.26 -3.23
CA THR A 278 -1.41 4.49 -4.13
C THR A 278 -0.77 3.14 -4.44
N VAL A 279 -1.59 2.13 -4.73
CA VAL A 279 -1.13 0.78 -5.12
C VAL A 279 -0.12 0.83 -6.28
N ILE A 280 -0.29 1.74 -7.24
CA ILE A 280 0.66 1.89 -8.36
C ILE A 280 2.02 2.47 -7.93
N GLN A 281 2.07 3.30 -6.87
CA GLN A 281 3.34 3.73 -6.28
C GLN A 281 4.03 2.57 -5.54
N LEU A 282 3.29 1.74 -4.79
CA LEU A 282 3.83 0.55 -4.13
C LEU A 282 4.36 -0.48 -5.15
N VAL A 283 3.61 -0.74 -6.24
CA VAL A 283 4.10 -1.57 -7.37
C VAL A 283 5.30 -0.90 -8.06
N GLY A 284 5.34 0.43 -8.10
CA GLY A 284 6.50 1.22 -8.52
C GLY A 284 7.73 0.99 -7.64
N MET A 285 7.58 0.95 -6.32
CA MET A 285 8.66 0.60 -5.38
C MET A 285 9.15 -0.83 -5.65
N LEU A 286 8.25 -1.80 -5.81
CA LEU A 286 8.62 -3.19 -6.13
C LEU A 286 9.36 -3.31 -7.46
N ARG A 287 8.83 -2.71 -8.53
CA ARG A 287 9.49 -2.69 -9.84
C ARG A 287 10.80 -1.90 -9.85
N TRP A 288 10.97 -1.04 -8.85
CA TRP A 288 12.04 -0.06 -8.73
C TRP A 288 12.00 1.06 -9.75
N HIS A 289 10.80 1.59 -10.00
CA HIS A 289 10.61 2.71 -10.89
C HIS A 289 10.35 4.00 -10.08
N ARG A 290 11.32 4.92 -10.15
CA ARG A 290 11.21 6.36 -9.79
C ARG A 290 11.08 6.77 -8.30
N LEU A 291 11.36 5.91 -7.32
CA LEU A 291 11.24 6.30 -5.90
C LEU A 291 12.52 6.19 -5.04
N GLY A 292 13.69 5.91 -5.62
CA GLY A 292 14.97 6.06 -4.92
C GLY A 292 15.13 5.19 -3.67
N HIS A 293 14.55 4.00 -3.66
CA HIS A 293 14.97 2.93 -2.76
C HIS A 293 16.20 2.25 -3.38
N GLU A 294 17.08 1.65 -2.57
CA GLU A 294 18.29 0.96 -3.06
C GLU A 294 18.50 -0.39 -2.37
N VAL A 295 19.00 -1.40 -3.10
CA VAL A 295 19.34 -2.70 -2.51
C VAL A 295 20.65 -2.50 -1.76
N SER A 296 20.57 -2.64 -0.44
CA SER A 296 21.66 -2.51 0.52
C SER A 296 21.83 -3.79 1.34
N ASP A 297 22.95 -3.89 2.06
CA ASP A 297 23.38 -5.06 2.86
C ASP A 297 23.84 -6.26 2.01
N PHE A 298 25.11 -6.18 1.59
CA PHE A 298 25.80 -7.23 0.84
C PHE A 298 26.54 -8.23 1.74
N GLY A 299 26.40 -8.17 3.07
CA GLY A 299 27.17 -8.99 4.03
C GLY A 299 26.96 -10.51 3.91
N LEU A 300 25.92 -10.94 3.20
CA LEU A 300 25.63 -12.36 2.88
C LEU A 300 25.69 -12.69 1.38
N SER A 301 25.98 -11.71 0.52
CA SER A 301 26.02 -11.88 -0.94
C SER A 301 27.21 -12.74 -1.37
N ARG A 302 27.02 -13.59 -2.39
CA ARG A 302 28.03 -14.49 -2.95
C ARG A 302 27.82 -14.66 -4.45
N PHE A 303 28.86 -15.09 -5.17
CA PHE A 303 28.70 -15.46 -6.57
C PHE A 303 27.87 -16.75 -6.74
N LEU A 304 27.38 -16.92 -7.97
CA LEU A 304 26.81 -18.15 -8.48
C LEU A 304 27.53 -18.48 -9.79
N GLU A 305 28.33 -19.55 -9.81
CA GLU A 305 29.03 -19.99 -11.02
C GLU A 305 28.05 -20.63 -12.02
N ASP A 306 27.92 -20.04 -13.21
CA ASP A 306 26.98 -20.45 -14.27
C ASP A 306 27.26 -21.85 -14.87
N ASP A 307 28.43 -22.44 -14.64
CA ASP A 307 28.86 -23.74 -15.21
C ASP A 307 28.22 -24.97 -14.54
N THR A 308 27.34 -24.78 -13.55
CA THR A 308 26.54 -25.86 -12.96
C THR A 308 25.07 -25.69 -13.31
N SER A 309 24.36 -26.80 -13.55
CA SER A 309 22.89 -26.79 -13.79
C SER A 309 22.06 -26.43 -12.54
N ASP A 310 22.72 -26.06 -11.44
CA ASP A 310 22.17 -25.88 -10.11
C ASP A 310 23.07 -24.98 -9.23
N PRO A 311 23.33 -23.73 -9.66
CA PRO A 311 24.30 -22.87 -9.00
C PRO A 311 23.82 -22.54 -7.59
N THR A 312 24.63 -22.93 -6.61
CA THR A 312 24.31 -22.92 -5.18
C THR A 312 25.41 -22.21 -4.41
N TYR A 313 25.05 -21.28 -3.53
CA TYR A 313 25.95 -20.77 -2.51
C TYR A 313 25.60 -21.31 -1.12
N THR A 314 26.63 -21.69 -0.36
CA THR A 314 26.50 -22.17 1.02
C THR A 314 26.97 -21.08 1.96
N SER A 315 26.09 -20.62 2.87
CA SER A 315 26.47 -19.74 3.98
C SER A 315 27.62 -20.34 4.77
N ALA A 316 28.50 -19.50 5.32
CA ALA A 316 29.46 -19.94 6.34
C ALA A 316 28.73 -20.70 7.46
N LEU A 317 29.29 -21.85 7.85
CA LEU A 317 28.76 -22.73 8.90
C LEU A 317 28.61 -21.93 10.21
N GLY A 318 27.38 -21.72 10.65
CA GLY A 318 27.05 -21.02 11.91
C GLY A 318 26.24 -19.73 11.78
N GLY A 319 26.03 -19.19 10.57
CA GLY A 319 25.19 -17.99 10.37
C GLY A 319 23.72 -18.20 10.79
N LYS A 320 23.14 -17.23 11.52
CA LYS A 320 21.69 -17.15 11.80
C LYS A 320 20.95 -16.80 10.51
N ILE A 321 19.87 -17.51 10.22
CA ILE A 321 19.03 -17.29 9.02
C ILE A 321 17.77 -16.49 9.39
N PRO A 322 17.35 -15.51 8.56
CA PRO A 322 16.06 -14.82 8.70
C PRO A 322 14.91 -15.71 8.21
N ILE A 323 14.52 -16.70 9.03
CA ILE A 323 13.57 -17.78 8.72
C ILE A 323 12.33 -17.34 7.91
N ARG A 324 11.70 -16.22 8.26
CA ARG A 324 10.44 -15.75 7.64
C ARG A 324 10.58 -15.28 6.19
N TRP A 325 11.79 -14.89 5.78
CA TRP A 325 12.13 -14.51 4.41
C TRP A 325 12.76 -15.64 3.63
N THR A 326 13.23 -16.70 4.29
CA THR A 326 14.09 -17.70 3.67
C THR A 326 13.28 -18.83 3.06
N ALA A 327 13.63 -19.24 1.85
CA ALA A 327 13.00 -20.37 1.16
C ALA A 327 13.19 -21.70 1.93
N PRO A 328 12.23 -22.64 1.88
CA PRO A 328 12.31 -23.89 2.63
C PRO A 328 13.57 -24.71 2.35
N GLU A 329 14.06 -24.77 1.10
CA GLU A 329 15.30 -25.47 0.77
C GLU A 329 16.57 -24.79 1.34
N ALA A 330 16.53 -23.47 1.51
CA ALA A 330 17.61 -22.70 2.11
C ALA A 330 17.60 -22.80 3.66
N ILE A 331 16.41 -22.96 4.28
CA ILE A 331 16.28 -23.29 5.70
C ILE A 331 16.81 -24.70 5.96
N GLN A 332 16.31 -25.70 5.22
CA GLN A 332 16.52 -27.12 5.50
C GLN A 332 17.93 -27.60 5.10
N TYR A 333 18.42 -27.19 3.93
CA TYR A 333 19.66 -27.70 3.34
C TYR A 333 20.77 -26.65 3.24
N ARG A 334 20.56 -25.42 3.75
CA ARG A 334 21.47 -24.27 3.57
C ARG A 334 21.78 -23.97 2.09
N LYS A 335 20.85 -24.34 1.19
CA LYS A 335 20.99 -24.22 -0.26
C LYS A 335 20.41 -22.89 -0.75
N PHE A 336 21.25 -21.90 -0.93
CA PHE A 336 20.83 -20.59 -1.46
C PHE A 336 21.13 -20.48 -2.96
N THR A 337 20.19 -19.91 -3.70
CA THR A 337 20.19 -19.78 -5.17
C THR A 337 19.34 -18.56 -5.56
N SER A 338 19.43 -18.07 -6.80
CA SER A 338 18.52 -17.01 -7.26
C SER A 338 17.02 -17.38 -7.12
N ALA A 339 16.68 -18.67 -7.08
CA ALA A 339 15.31 -19.13 -6.84
C ALA A 339 14.90 -19.07 -5.36
N SER A 340 15.84 -19.13 -4.41
CA SER A 340 15.55 -18.80 -3.00
C SER A 340 15.43 -17.30 -2.79
N ASP A 341 16.15 -16.49 -3.57
CA ASP A 341 16.04 -15.03 -3.50
C ASP A 341 14.70 -14.54 -4.08
N VAL A 342 14.16 -15.23 -5.09
CA VAL A 342 12.79 -15.02 -5.58
C VAL A 342 11.75 -15.25 -4.49
N TRP A 343 11.92 -16.27 -3.64
CA TRP A 343 11.03 -16.50 -2.48
C TRP A 343 11.11 -15.32 -1.49
N SER A 344 12.33 -14.89 -1.14
CA SER A 344 12.59 -13.72 -0.30
C SER A 344 11.93 -12.47 -0.87
N TYR A 345 12.06 -12.24 -2.17
CA TYR A 345 11.46 -11.11 -2.87
C TYR A 345 9.92 -11.18 -2.89
N GLY A 346 9.32 -12.38 -2.96
CA GLY A 346 7.89 -12.58 -2.74
C GLY A 346 7.43 -12.13 -1.34
N ILE A 347 8.24 -12.37 -0.31
CA ILE A 347 7.98 -11.85 1.06
C ILE A 347 8.10 -10.31 1.08
N VAL A 348 9.10 -9.73 0.41
CA VAL A 348 9.22 -8.26 0.26
C VAL A 348 8.02 -7.66 -0.47
N MET A 349 7.47 -8.32 -1.49
CA MET A 349 6.21 -7.89 -2.13
C MET A 349 5.05 -7.82 -1.13
N TRP A 350 4.97 -8.81 -0.23
CA TRP A 350 3.94 -8.84 0.81
C TRP A 350 4.13 -7.69 1.80
N GLU A 351 5.36 -7.46 2.27
CA GLU A 351 5.70 -6.35 3.19
C GLU A 351 5.42 -4.98 2.60
N VAL A 352 5.78 -4.74 1.33
CA VAL A 352 5.49 -3.45 0.68
C VAL A 352 3.98 -3.20 0.58
N MET A 353 3.20 -4.25 0.29
CA MET A 353 1.74 -4.14 0.19
C MET A 353 1.03 -4.15 1.55
N SER A 354 1.68 -4.58 2.63
CA SER A 354 1.20 -4.49 4.01
C SER A 354 1.80 -3.32 4.79
N TYR A 355 2.48 -2.38 4.11
CA TYR A 355 3.14 -1.22 4.71
C TYR A 355 4.14 -1.57 5.83
N GLY A 356 4.87 -2.67 5.68
CA GLY A 356 5.90 -3.11 6.60
C GLY A 356 5.38 -3.86 7.84
N GLU A 357 4.21 -4.51 7.75
CA GLU A 357 3.83 -5.56 8.71
C GLU A 357 4.87 -6.70 8.70
N ARG A 358 5.09 -7.31 9.86
CA ARG A 358 6.00 -8.45 10.00
C ARG A 358 5.39 -9.70 9.35
N PRO A 359 6.11 -10.40 8.44
CA PRO A 359 5.64 -11.66 7.88
C PRO A 359 5.40 -12.73 8.97
N TYR A 360 4.22 -13.39 8.90
CA TYR A 360 3.78 -14.42 9.84
C TYR A 360 3.81 -13.97 11.32
N TRP A 361 3.49 -12.71 11.60
CA TRP A 361 3.76 -12.08 12.90
C TRP A 361 3.18 -12.81 14.12
N ASP A 362 2.07 -13.53 13.95
CA ASP A 362 1.34 -14.30 14.98
C ASP A 362 1.94 -15.70 15.27
N MET A 363 3.01 -16.07 14.57
CA MET A 363 3.61 -17.41 14.61
C MET A 363 5.03 -17.39 15.17
N THR A 364 5.48 -18.44 15.87
CA THR A 364 6.92 -18.59 16.20
C THR A 364 7.72 -18.97 14.95
N ASN A 365 9.06 -18.88 15.00
CA ASN A 365 9.88 -19.32 13.86
C ASN A 365 9.74 -20.83 13.57
N GLN A 366 9.42 -21.66 14.56
CA GLN A 366 9.17 -23.09 14.34
C GLN A 366 7.82 -23.31 13.64
N ASP A 367 6.78 -22.58 14.06
CA ASP A 367 5.46 -22.67 13.44
C ASP A 367 5.50 -22.20 11.98
N VAL A 368 6.29 -21.17 11.67
CA VAL A 368 6.52 -20.70 10.30
C VAL A 368 7.13 -21.80 9.43
N ILE A 369 8.14 -22.53 9.92
CA ILE A 369 8.73 -23.67 9.21
C ILE A 369 7.66 -24.75 8.98
N ASN A 370 6.98 -25.18 10.04
CA ASN A 370 5.95 -26.21 9.98
C ASN A 370 4.83 -25.86 8.98
N ALA A 371 4.39 -24.60 8.96
CA ALA A 371 3.32 -24.15 8.08
C ALA A 371 3.77 -24.06 6.62
N ILE A 372 4.98 -23.55 6.35
CA ILE A 372 5.56 -23.54 4.99
C ILE A 372 5.67 -24.97 4.44
N GLU A 373 6.10 -25.93 5.27
CA GLU A 373 6.18 -27.35 4.91
C GLU A 373 4.81 -27.95 4.57
N GLN A 374 3.77 -27.59 5.35
CA GLN A 374 2.35 -27.91 5.15
C GLN A 374 1.66 -27.09 4.04
N ASP A 375 2.44 -26.38 3.23
CA ASP A 375 2.01 -25.57 2.09
C ASP A 375 1.15 -24.33 2.41
N TYR A 376 1.10 -23.91 3.68
CA TYR A 376 0.52 -22.62 4.06
C TYR A 376 1.34 -21.46 3.49
N ARG A 377 0.66 -20.39 3.08
CA ARG A 377 1.22 -19.15 2.54
C ARG A 377 0.51 -17.93 3.13
N LEU A 378 1.17 -16.79 3.09
CA LEU A 378 0.58 -15.54 3.58
C LEU A 378 -0.69 -15.16 2.80
N PRO A 379 -1.77 -14.74 3.49
CA PRO A 379 -2.96 -14.22 2.85
C PRO A 379 -2.66 -12.90 2.11
N PRO A 380 -3.50 -12.49 1.15
CA PRO A 380 -3.34 -11.19 0.50
C PRO A 380 -3.41 -10.05 1.55
N PRO A 381 -2.51 -9.06 1.50
CA PRO A 381 -2.65 -7.82 2.26
C PRO A 381 -3.95 -7.09 1.91
N MET A 382 -4.39 -6.19 2.81
CA MET A 382 -5.55 -5.33 2.55
C MET A 382 -5.35 -4.52 1.26
N ASP A 383 -6.42 -4.43 0.47
CA ASP A 383 -6.45 -3.69 -0.81
C ASP A 383 -5.41 -4.17 -1.86
N CYS A 384 -4.83 -5.36 -1.67
CA CYS A 384 -3.87 -5.94 -2.60
C CYS A 384 -4.55 -6.45 -3.88
N PRO A 385 -4.08 -6.07 -5.08
CA PRO A 385 -4.61 -6.59 -6.34
C PRO A 385 -4.34 -8.08 -6.52
N SER A 386 -5.31 -8.81 -7.06
CA SER A 386 -5.19 -10.27 -7.27
C SER A 386 -4.01 -10.65 -8.16
N ALA A 387 -3.71 -9.85 -9.19
CA ALA A 387 -2.57 -10.09 -10.06
C ALA A 387 -1.22 -9.99 -9.34
N LEU A 388 -1.12 -9.16 -8.29
CA LEU A 388 0.10 -9.01 -7.49
C LEU A 388 0.20 -10.09 -6.42
N HIS A 389 -0.89 -10.42 -5.72
CA HIS A 389 -0.88 -11.55 -4.77
C HIS A 389 -0.62 -12.89 -5.47
N GLN A 390 -1.16 -13.11 -6.67
CA GLN A 390 -0.81 -14.28 -7.47
C GLN A 390 0.69 -14.35 -7.76
N LEU A 391 1.32 -13.22 -8.11
CA LEU A 391 2.77 -13.17 -8.33
C LEU A 391 3.56 -13.50 -7.05
N MET A 392 3.06 -13.16 -5.86
CA MET A 392 3.64 -13.62 -4.58
C MET A 392 3.53 -15.14 -4.43
N LEU A 393 2.36 -15.72 -4.73
CA LEU A 393 2.13 -17.18 -4.69
C LEU A 393 3.00 -17.94 -5.72
N ASP A 394 3.27 -17.33 -6.88
CA ASP A 394 4.19 -17.86 -7.88
C ASP A 394 5.65 -17.82 -7.37
N CYS A 395 6.04 -16.78 -6.62
CA CYS A 395 7.34 -16.71 -5.95
C CYS A 395 7.46 -17.73 -4.80
N TRP A 396 6.35 -18.10 -4.15
CA TRP A 396 6.32 -19.06 -3.05
C TRP A 396 5.95 -20.50 -3.46
N GLN A 397 6.17 -20.88 -4.72
CA GLN A 397 6.07 -22.29 -5.13
C GLN A 397 7.07 -23.13 -4.33
N LYS A 398 6.61 -24.28 -3.81
CA LYS A 398 7.43 -25.20 -3.01
C LYS A 398 8.64 -25.67 -3.81
N GLU A 399 8.39 -26.18 -5.02
CA GLU A 399 9.40 -26.51 -6.01
C GLU A 399 10.04 -25.24 -6.58
N ARG A 400 11.31 -25.00 -6.26
CA ARG A 400 12.05 -23.79 -6.68
C ARG A 400 12.10 -23.57 -8.20
N ASN A 401 12.03 -24.65 -8.99
CA ASN A 401 12.07 -24.59 -10.46
C ASN A 401 10.76 -24.05 -11.05
N ASN A 402 9.67 -24.07 -10.28
CA ASN A 402 8.37 -23.52 -10.68
C ASN A 402 8.25 -22.02 -10.34
N ARG A 403 9.20 -21.46 -9.57
CA ARG A 403 9.24 -20.03 -9.22
C ARG A 403 9.66 -19.22 -10.46
N PRO A 404 9.08 -18.03 -10.69
CA PRO A 404 9.47 -17.18 -11.81
C PRO A 404 10.90 -16.63 -11.61
N LYS A 405 11.68 -16.54 -12.69
CA LYS A 405 12.97 -15.83 -12.68
C LYS A 405 12.75 -14.33 -12.47
N PHE A 406 13.70 -13.61 -11.88
CA PHE A 406 13.61 -12.15 -11.69
C PHE A 406 13.26 -11.38 -12.97
N SER A 407 13.76 -11.80 -14.13
CA SER A 407 13.39 -11.21 -15.43
C SER A 407 11.90 -11.37 -15.78
N GLN A 408 11.27 -12.48 -15.39
CA GLN A 408 9.83 -12.70 -15.55
C GLN A 408 9.02 -11.85 -14.57
N ILE A 409 9.49 -11.74 -13.32
CA ILE A 409 8.89 -10.90 -12.28
C ILE A 409 8.88 -9.43 -12.70
N VAL A 410 10.04 -8.92 -13.12
CA VAL A 410 10.22 -7.58 -13.73
C VAL A 410 9.21 -7.33 -14.86
N ASN A 411 9.11 -8.27 -15.80
CA ASN A 411 8.18 -8.18 -16.92
C ASN A 411 6.70 -8.17 -16.49
N ASN A 412 6.35 -8.86 -15.41
CA ASN A 412 4.99 -8.87 -14.87
C ASN A 412 4.65 -7.55 -14.17
N LEU A 413 5.55 -7.01 -13.34
CA LEU A 413 5.39 -5.71 -12.72
C LEU A 413 5.31 -4.58 -13.77
N ASP A 414 6.14 -4.63 -14.83
CA ASP A 414 6.06 -3.68 -15.95
C ASP A 414 4.74 -3.75 -16.72
N LYS A 415 4.08 -4.91 -16.82
CA LYS A 415 2.73 -5.02 -17.40
C LYS A 415 1.69 -4.35 -16.51
N MET A 416 1.77 -4.55 -15.20
CA MET A 416 0.85 -3.96 -14.22
C MET A 416 0.95 -2.42 -14.18
N ILE A 417 2.16 -1.87 -14.23
CA ILE A 417 2.39 -0.41 -14.27
C ILE A 417 1.88 0.18 -15.58
N ARG A 418 2.13 -0.48 -16.73
CA ARG A 418 1.67 -0.02 -18.04
C ARG A 418 0.16 -0.15 -18.26
N ASN A 419 -0.52 -1.04 -17.53
CA ASN A 419 -1.97 -1.19 -17.58
C ASN A 419 -2.59 -1.16 -16.16
N PRO A 420 -2.77 0.03 -15.56
CA PRO A 420 -3.28 0.17 -14.18
C PRO A 420 -4.67 -0.44 -13.94
N ASN A 421 -5.42 -0.82 -14.99
CA ASN A 421 -6.68 -1.54 -14.84
C ASN A 421 -6.50 -2.93 -14.25
N THR A 422 -5.34 -3.59 -14.44
CA THR A 422 -5.07 -4.89 -13.79
C THR A 422 -4.90 -4.77 -12.27
N LEU A 423 -4.65 -3.56 -11.77
CA LEU A 423 -4.54 -3.25 -10.34
C LEU A 423 -5.89 -2.94 -9.68
N LYS A 424 -7.00 -2.91 -10.44
CA LYS A 424 -8.36 -2.64 -9.91
C LYS A 424 -9.11 -3.89 -9.45
N ALA A 425 -8.66 -5.07 -9.88
CA ALA A 425 -9.24 -6.34 -9.43
C ALA A 425 -8.68 -6.67 -8.04
N MET A 426 -9.48 -6.41 -7.01
CA MET A 426 -9.20 -6.82 -5.63
C MET A 426 -9.58 -8.29 -5.44
N THR A 427 -8.77 -9.05 -4.70
CA THR A 427 -9.09 -10.44 -4.39
C THR A 427 -10.30 -10.47 -3.46
N PRO A 428 -11.41 -11.15 -3.81
CA PRO A 428 -12.53 -11.28 -2.88
C PRO A 428 -12.07 -12.06 -1.65
N LEU A 429 -12.40 -11.54 -0.47
CA LEU A 429 -12.06 -12.16 0.81
C LEU A 429 -13.01 -13.34 1.11
N SER A 430 -13.01 -14.42 0.30
CA SER A 430 -13.69 -15.69 0.61
C SER A 430 -13.42 -16.84 -0.39
N SER A 431 -13.59 -18.06 0.13
CA SER A 431 -13.90 -19.32 -0.58
C SER A 431 -12.80 -19.98 -1.45
N GLY A 432 -12.42 -21.23 -1.14
CA GLY A 432 -12.02 -22.16 -2.22
C GLY A 432 -11.00 -23.27 -2.01
N VAL A 433 -10.35 -23.46 -0.85
CA VAL A 433 -9.49 -24.65 -0.62
C VAL A 433 -9.72 -25.19 0.80
N HIS A 434 -10.18 -26.44 0.91
CA HIS A 434 -10.30 -27.14 2.19
C HIS A 434 -8.90 -27.54 2.72
N LEU A 435 -8.36 -26.76 3.66
CA LEU A 435 -7.32 -27.20 4.58
C LEU A 435 -7.91 -27.30 6.00
N PRO A 436 -7.85 -28.46 6.69
CA PRO A 436 -8.49 -28.66 8.01
C PRO A 436 -7.98 -27.80 9.18
N LEU A 437 -7.03 -26.89 8.94
CA LEU A 437 -6.42 -26.02 9.96
C LEU A 437 -6.88 -24.55 9.87
N LEU A 438 -7.70 -24.21 8.87
CA LEU A 438 -8.25 -22.86 8.68
C LEU A 438 -9.72 -22.93 8.27
N ASP A 439 -10.59 -23.25 9.23
CA ASP A 439 -11.99 -22.88 9.08
C ASP A 439 -12.09 -21.34 9.11
N ARG A 440 -12.38 -20.78 7.93
CA ARG A 440 -12.56 -19.35 7.67
C ARG A 440 -13.97 -19.14 7.09
N SER A 441 -14.99 -19.62 7.79
CA SER A 441 -16.29 -18.94 7.71
C SER A 441 -16.14 -17.50 8.22
N ILE A 442 -16.98 -16.59 7.70
CA ILE A 442 -17.14 -15.26 8.31
C ILE A 442 -17.49 -15.49 9.78
N PRO A 443 -16.80 -14.85 10.74
CA PRO A 443 -17.16 -14.93 12.15
C PRO A 443 -18.64 -14.59 12.30
N ASP A 444 -19.47 -15.56 12.70
CA ASP A 444 -20.86 -15.26 13.09
C ASP A 444 -20.76 -14.53 14.42
N PHE A 445 -20.98 -13.20 14.43
CA PHE A 445 -20.76 -12.41 15.63
C PHE A 445 -21.80 -12.71 16.72
N SER A 446 -22.85 -13.49 16.42
CA SER A 446 -23.76 -14.07 17.42
C SER A 446 -23.21 -15.33 18.11
N SER A 447 -22.09 -15.88 17.64
CA SER A 447 -21.47 -17.10 18.18
C SER A 447 -20.36 -16.88 19.20
N PHE A 448 -19.84 -15.65 19.36
CA PHE A 448 -18.81 -15.33 20.37
C PHE A 448 -19.46 -14.90 21.68
N SER A 449 -18.97 -15.44 22.79
CA SER A 449 -19.44 -15.10 24.13
C SER A 449 -18.62 -13.97 24.78
N THR A 450 -17.39 -13.74 24.30
CA THR A 450 -16.45 -12.76 24.87
C THR A 450 -15.66 -11.99 23.81
N VAL A 451 -15.19 -10.79 24.19
CA VAL A 451 -14.26 -9.99 23.37
C VAL A 451 -12.95 -10.75 23.12
N ASP A 452 -12.50 -11.58 24.06
CA ASP A 452 -11.29 -12.41 23.92
C ASP A 452 -11.41 -13.44 22.79
N GLU A 453 -12.55 -14.14 22.70
CA GLU A 453 -12.83 -15.08 21.62
C GLU A 453 -12.89 -14.38 20.26
N TRP A 454 -13.51 -13.18 20.20
CA TRP A 454 -13.52 -12.35 19.00
C TRP A 454 -12.11 -11.90 18.59
N LEU A 455 -11.28 -11.44 19.54
CA LEU A 455 -9.89 -11.07 19.29
C LEU A 455 -9.09 -12.26 18.76
N ASP A 456 -9.27 -13.47 19.30
CA ASP A 456 -8.64 -14.69 18.75
C ASP A 456 -9.15 -15.02 17.33
N ALA A 457 -10.45 -14.90 17.09
CA ALA A 457 -11.06 -15.18 15.80
C ALA A 457 -10.53 -14.25 14.70
N ILE A 458 -10.39 -12.95 14.98
CA ILE A 458 -9.75 -12.00 14.06
C ILE A 458 -8.21 -12.04 14.09
N LYS A 459 -7.60 -12.99 14.81
CA LYS A 459 -6.14 -13.11 15.00
C LYS A 459 -5.54 -11.78 15.45
N MET A 460 -6.02 -11.29 16.60
CA MET A 460 -5.60 -10.09 17.35
C MET A 460 -5.48 -10.41 18.86
N GLY A 461 -5.49 -11.69 19.25
CA GLY A 461 -5.51 -12.16 20.65
C GLY A 461 -4.37 -11.66 21.55
N GLN A 462 -3.27 -11.17 20.97
CA GLN A 462 -2.20 -10.48 21.73
C GLN A 462 -2.67 -9.19 22.42
N TYR A 463 -3.81 -8.63 22.02
CA TYR A 463 -4.36 -7.39 22.58
C TYR A 463 -5.42 -7.63 23.67
N LYS A 464 -5.71 -8.88 24.07
CA LYS A 464 -6.72 -9.20 25.11
C LYS A 464 -6.49 -8.42 26.40
N ASP A 465 -5.30 -8.55 26.97
CA ASP A 465 -4.92 -7.85 28.22
C ASP A 465 -5.05 -6.33 28.06
N ASN A 466 -4.72 -5.78 26.88
CA ASN A 466 -4.85 -4.35 26.61
C ASN A 466 -6.32 -3.90 26.52
N PHE A 467 -7.19 -4.68 25.84
CA PHE A 467 -8.62 -4.40 25.74
C PHE A 467 -9.28 -4.48 27.12
N ALA A 468 -8.98 -5.54 27.89
CA ALA A 468 -9.45 -5.72 29.26
C ALA A 468 -8.97 -4.59 30.19
N SER A 469 -7.70 -4.17 30.10
CA SER A 469 -7.13 -3.08 30.91
C SER A 469 -7.64 -1.68 30.54
N ALA A 470 -8.32 -1.54 29.40
CA ALA A 470 -8.89 -0.30 28.89
C ALA A 470 -10.44 -0.32 28.87
N ASP A 471 -11.05 -1.21 29.66
CA ASP A 471 -12.50 -1.40 29.83
C ASP A 471 -13.27 -1.82 28.56
N PHE A 472 -12.59 -2.28 27.51
CA PHE A 472 -13.20 -2.84 26.29
C PHE A 472 -13.52 -4.33 26.45
N SER A 473 -14.30 -4.68 27.48
CA SER A 473 -14.62 -6.06 27.85
C SER A 473 -15.95 -6.61 27.29
N THR A 474 -16.80 -5.75 26.70
CA THR A 474 -18.10 -6.16 26.12
C THR A 474 -18.28 -5.69 24.67
N PHE A 475 -19.09 -6.42 23.91
CA PHE A 475 -19.38 -6.10 22.52
C PHE A 475 -20.11 -4.76 22.33
N ASP A 476 -20.94 -4.32 23.28
CA ASP A 476 -21.58 -3.00 23.22
C ASP A 476 -20.57 -1.86 23.20
N VAL A 477 -19.50 -1.96 24.01
CA VAL A 477 -18.44 -0.94 24.09
C VAL A 477 -17.47 -1.09 22.91
N VAL A 478 -17.07 -2.32 22.57
CA VAL A 478 -16.21 -2.62 21.41
C VAL A 478 -16.86 -2.16 20.10
N SER A 479 -18.16 -2.37 19.92
CA SER A 479 -18.89 -1.96 18.71
C SER A 479 -18.86 -0.44 18.48
N GLN A 480 -18.62 0.36 19.52
CA GLN A 480 -18.59 1.82 19.48
C GLN A 480 -17.17 2.41 19.32
N MET A 481 -16.12 1.59 19.38
CA MET A 481 -14.72 2.03 19.32
C MET A 481 -14.41 2.94 18.13
N THR A 482 -13.62 3.98 18.41
CA THR A 482 -13.03 4.88 17.42
C THR A 482 -11.57 4.51 17.15
N MET A 483 -10.94 5.17 16.17
CA MET A 483 -9.49 5.05 15.94
C MET A 483 -8.68 5.54 17.16
N GLU A 484 -9.16 6.56 17.86
CA GLU A 484 -8.50 7.11 19.06
C GLU A 484 -8.51 6.09 20.21
N ASP A 485 -9.61 5.36 20.40
CA ASP A 485 -9.70 4.29 21.40
C ASP A 485 -8.71 3.15 21.12
N ILE A 486 -8.58 2.74 19.85
CA ILE A 486 -7.66 1.67 19.45
C ILE A 486 -6.19 2.08 19.67
N LEU A 487 -5.86 3.34 19.41
CA LEU A 487 -4.56 3.91 19.75
C LEU A 487 -4.34 3.95 21.28
N ARG A 488 -5.36 4.33 22.07
CA ARG A 488 -5.32 4.32 23.55
C ARG A 488 -5.11 2.91 24.13
N VAL A 489 -5.64 1.89 23.47
CA VAL A 489 -5.44 0.45 23.78
C VAL A 489 -4.03 -0.04 23.39
N GLY A 490 -3.18 0.83 22.83
CA GLY A 490 -1.80 0.48 22.48
C GLY A 490 -1.67 -0.36 21.21
N VAL A 491 -2.71 -0.41 20.37
CA VAL A 491 -2.61 -1.00 19.03
C VAL A 491 -1.93 0.01 18.11
N THR A 492 -0.60 0.00 18.09
CA THR A 492 0.21 0.96 17.31
C THR A 492 0.43 0.56 15.84
N LEU A 493 0.22 -0.71 15.50
CA LEU A 493 0.39 -1.24 14.15
C LEU A 493 -0.86 -0.93 13.30
N ALA A 494 -0.72 -0.11 12.26
CA ALA A 494 -1.86 0.41 11.49
C ALA A 494 -2.68 -0.68 10.76
N GLY A 495 -2.03 -1.74 10.26
CA GLY A 495 -2.75 -2.90 9.72
C GLY A 495 -3.60 -3.62 10.77
N HIS A 496 -3.13 -3.70 12.03
CA HIS A 496 -3.90 -4.22 13.15
C HIS A 496 -5.07 -3.28 13.52
N GLN A 497 -4.83 -1.96 13.55
CA GLN A 497 -5.88 -0.95 13.74
C GLN A 497 -7.00 -1.11 12.70
N LYS A 498 -6.63 -1.18 11.41
CA LYS A 498 -7.56 -1.34 10.27
C LYS A 498 -8.31 -2.66 10.34
N LYS A 499 -7.65 -3.76 10.73
CA LYS A 499 -8.27 -5.09 10.89
C LYS A 499 -9.31 -5.10 12.03
N ILE A 500 -8.97 -4.50 13.17
CA ILE A 500 -9.87 -4.35 14.32
C ILE A 500 -11.05 -3.43 13.93
N LEU A 501 -10.80 -2.24 13.36
CA LEU A 501 -11.85 -1.31 12.92
C LEU A 501 -12.82 -1.93 11.91
N ASN A 502 -12.31 -2.63 10.90
CA ASN A 502 -13.17 -3.29 9.91
C ASN A 502 -14.06 -4.36 10.57
N SER A 503 -13.51 -5.13 11.52
CA SER A 503 -14.29 -6.11 12.28
C SER A 503 -15.33 -5.45 13.20
N VAL A 504 -14.98 -4.36 13.88
CA VAL A 504 -15.91 -3.53 14.68
C VAL A 504 -17.04 -2.97 13.81
N GLN A 505 -16.76 -2.52 12.58
CA GLN A 505 -17.77 -2.06 11.63
C GLN A 505 -18.72 -3.19 11.19
N MET A 506 -18.19 -4.38 10.90
CA MET A 506 -19.00 -5.56 10.56
C MET A 506 -19.88 -6.00 11.74
N MET A 507 -19.33 -6.05 12.94
CA MET A 507 -20.04 -6.33 14.19
C MET A 507 -21.19 -5.34 14.42
N ARG A 508 -20.92 -4.03 14.31
CA ARG A 508 -21.93 -2.96 14.42
C ARG A 508 -23.05 -3.12 13.38
N ALA A 509 -22.72 -3.49 12.15
CA ALA A 509 -23.70 -3.73 11.10
C ALA A 509 -24.64 -4.91 11.42
N GLN A 510 -24.12 -5.99 12.01
CA GLN A 510 -24.94 -7.14 12.43
C GLN A 510 -25.80 -6.84 13.67
N MET A 511 -25.24 -6.20 14.70
CA MET A 511 -25.99 -5.83 15.91
C MET A 511 -27.20 -4.92 15.58
N ASN A 512 -27.02 -3.98 14.66
CA ASN A 512 -28.11 -3.13 14.18
C ASN A 512 -29.21 -3.90 13.42
N GLN A 513 -28.86 -4.99 12.72
CA GLN A 513 -29.86 -5.85 12.08
C GLN A 513 -30.67 -6.62 13.13
N ILE A 514 -30.03 -7.16 14.16
CA ILE A 514 -30.71 -7.91 15.24
C ILE A 514 -31.72 -7.02 15.98
N GLN A 515 -31.31 -5.81 16.40
CA GLN A 515 -32.24 -4.86 17.04
C GLN A 515 -33.41 -4.44 16.14
N SER A 516 -33.19 -4.34 14.82
CA SER A 516 -34.27 -4.01 13.88
C SER A 516 -35.36 -5.10 13.82
N VAL A 517 -34.99 -6.37 14.03
CA VAL A 517 -35.94 -7.49 14.06
C VAL A 517 -36.76 -7.48 15.36
N GLU A 518 -36.12 -7.31 16.53
CA GLU A 518 -36.84 -7.24 17.81
C GLU A 518 -37.85 -6.07 17.88
N CYS A 519 -37.54 -4.94 17.24
CA CYS A 519 -38.44 -3.79 17.14
C CYS A 519 -39.69 -4.08 16.28
N VAL A 520 -39.58 -4.99 15.29
CA VAL A 520 -40.72 -5.45 14.45
C VAL A 520 -41.61 -6.44 15.20
N TRP A 521 -41.06 -7.31 16.05
CA TRP A 521 -41.84 -8.24 16.88
C TRP A 521 -42.58 -7.53 18.03
N SER A 522 -41.93 -6.56 18.68
CA SER A 522 -42.54 -5.81 19.79
C SER A 522 -43.62 -4.80 19.34
N SER A 523 -43.62 -4.39 18.08
CA SER A 523 -44.67 -3.53 17.49
C SER A 523 -45.92 -4.28 16.98
N HIS A 524 -45.88 -5.62 16.88
CA HIS A 524 -47.02 -6.44 16.45
C HIS A 524 -47.86 -7.03 17.60
N GLN A 525 -47.56 -6.70 18.86
CA GLN A 525 -48.27 -7.23 20.02
C GLN A 525 -49.17 -6.22 20.76
N THR A 526 -49.73 -5.23 20.05
CA THR A 526 -50.90 -4.48 20.54
C THR A 526 -51.88 -4.15 19.41
N THR A 527 -53.15 -4.52 19.60
CA THR A 527 -54.31 -4.20 18.74
C THR A 527 -54.45 -4.99 17.43
N ILE A 528 -55.34 -6.01 17.44
CA ILE A 528 -56.57 -6.07 16.62
C ILE A 528 -57.42 -7.26 17.10
N HIS A 529 -58.68 -7.00 17.46
CA HIS A 529 -59.70 -8.04 17.65
C HIS A 529 -60.18 -8.56 16.29
N PRO A 530 -60.28 -9.89 16.07
CA PRO A 530 -60.97 -10.42 14.90
C PRO A 530 -62.45 -10.67 15.22
N SER A 531 -63.34 -9.93 14.57
CA SER A 531 -64.77 -10.26 14.47
C SER A 531 -65.01 -11.14 13.24
N PHE A 532 -65.29 -12.43 13.46
CA PHE A 532 -65.75 -13.36 12.42
C PHE A 532 -67.20 -13.78 12.65
N PRO A 533 -68.04 -13.88 11.59
CA PRO A 533 -69.39 -14.43 11.70
C PRO A 533 -69.37 -15.96 11.81
N SER A 534 -70.45 -16.50 12.38
CA SER A 534 -70.61 -17.92 12.74
C SER A 534 -71.00 -18.83 11.57
N PRO A 535 -70.56 -20.12 11.57
CA PRO A 535 -71.19 -21.18 10.80
C PRO A 535 -72.40 -21.80 11.55
N PRO A 536 -73.36 -22.43 10.85
CA PRO A 536 -74.57 -22.99 11.45
C PRO A 536 -74.35 -24.40 12.04
N PRO A 537 -75.23 -24.87 12.95
CA PRO A 537 -75.05 -26.15 13.64
C PRO A 537 -75.70 -27.37 12.95
N SER A 538 -75.00 -28.50 13.06
CA SER A 538 -75.50 -29.88 13.19
C SER A 538 -76.45 -30.50 12.16
N LEU A 539 -76.00 -31.63 11.57
CA LEU A 539 -76.85 -32.81 11.32
C LEU A 539 -76.15 -34.08 11.85
N LEU A 540 -76.98 -35.03 12.31
CA LEU A 540 -76.61 -36.26 13.01
C LEU A 540 -76.39 -37.45 12.05
N LEU A 541 -75.85 -38.54 12.63
CA LEU A 541 -75.74 -39.96 12.19
C LEU A 541 -74.28 -40.42 11.97
N SER A 542 -73.84 -41.64 12.29
CA SER A 542 -74.19 -42.66 13.32
C SER A 542 -73.26 -43.88 13.14
N SER A 543 -72.89 -44.60 14.23
CA SER A 543 -72.15 -45.90 14.23
C SER A 543 -70.74 -45.93 13.58
N SER A 544 -69.76 -46.75 13.98
CA SER A 544 -69.66 -47.78 15.04
C SER A 544 -68.19 -48.06 15.42
N HIS A 545 -67.95 -48.52 16.65
CA HIS A 545 -66.73 -49.19 17.16
C HIS A 545 -66.51 -50.59 16.51
N PRO A 546 -65.44 -51.34 16.86
CA PRO A 546 -64.01 -51.01 16.96
C PRO A 546 -63.14 -52.09 16.23
N ASP A 547 -61.80 -52.10 16.38
CA ASP A 547 -61.01 -53.29 16.81
C ASP A 547 -59.49 -53.14 16.57
N SER A 548 -58.73 -53.71 17.51
CA SER A 548 -57.31 -54.09 17.45
C SER A 548 -57.24 -55.65 17.56
N PRO A 549 -56.09 -56.38 17.60
CA PRO A 549 -54.68 -55.97 17.74
C PRO A 549 -53.63 -56.77 16.89
N SER A 550 -52.35 -56.51 17.18
CA SER A 550 -51.07 -57.27 17.04
C SER A 550 -51.01 -58.71 16.48
N ILE A 551 -49.86 -59.10 15.87
CA ILE A 551 -49.02 -60.31 16.15
C ILE A 551 -47.72 -60.37 15.28
N LEU A 552 -46.71 -61.10 15.79
CA LEU A 552 -45.26 -61.31 15.49
C LEU A 552 -44.74 -61.66 14.06
N GLY A 553 -43.41 -61.52 13.88
CA GLY A 553 -42.54 -62.40 13.05
C GLY A 553 -41.30 -61.69 12.43
N ILE A 554 -40.11 -61.61 13.07
CA ILE A 554 -38.97 -62.57 13.08
C ILE A 554 -38.37 -62.90 11.68
N GLY A 555 -37.06 -62.69 11.47
CA GLY A 555 -36.28 -63.41 10.44
C GLY A 555 -35.09 -62.71 9.75
N THR A 556 -33.93 -62.63 10.44
CA THR A 556 -32.50 -62.62 9.98
C THR A 556 -32.03 -62.25 8.54
N PRO A 557 -30.81 -61.67 8.40
CA PRO A 557 -30.14 -61.42 7.11
C PRO A 557 -29.36 -62.64 6.57
N CYS A 558 -28.91 -62.58 5.30
CA CYS A 558 -28.01 -63.57 4.70
C CYS A 558 -26.63 -63.00 4.34
N ASP A 559 -25.59 -63.72 4.78
CA ASP A 559 -24.18 -63.56 4.40
C ASP A 559 -23.80 -64.30 3.11
N GLY A 560 -22.62 -63.96 2.58
CA GLY A 560 -21.83 -64.71 1.60
C GLY A 560 -20.68 -63.84 1.07
N ALA A 561 -19.41 -63.91 1.53
CA ALA A 561 -18.45 -65.04 1.56
C ALA A 561 -18.16 -65.61 0.14
N SER A 562 -16.94 -65.97 -0.27
CA SER A 562 -15.55 -65.75 0.19
C SER A 562 -14.63 -65.70 -1.07
N ASP A 563 -13.29 -65.61 -1.11
CA ASP A 563 -12.14 -65.68 -0.19
C ASP A 563 -10.98 -64.86 -0.85
N GLY A 564 -9.67 -64.87 -0.52
CA GLY A 564 -8.86 -65.61 0.45
C GLY A 564 -7.37 -65.19 0.40
N ARG A 565 -6.68 -65.43 1.52
CA ARG A 565 -5.27 -65.11 1.88
C ARG A 565 -4.25 -66.14 1.30
N PRO A 566 -2.93 -66.12 1.66
CA PRO A 566 -1.97 -65.04 1.96
C PRO A 566 -0.59 -65.29 1.26
N THR A 567 0.47 -64.52 1.58
CA THR A 567 1.69 -65.03 2.26
C THR A 567 2.72 -63.92 2.51
N SER A 568 3.61 -64.16 3.49
CA SER A 568 4.67 -63.27 3.94
C SER A 568 6.06 -63.80 3.60
N GLY A 569 7.02 -62.90 3.40
CA GLY A 569 8.39 -63.06 3.88
C GLY A 569 9.47 -63.52 2.89
N ALA A 570 10.36 -62.59 2.56
CA ALA A 570 11.81 -62.78 2.47
C ALA A 570 12.47 -61.42 2.78
#